data_AF-A0A1B1CK75-F1
#
_entry.id   AF-A0A1B1CK75-F1
#
_cell.length_a   1.000
_cell.length_b   1.000
_cell.length_c   1.000
_cell.angle_alpha   90.00
_cell.angle_beta   90.00
_cell.angle_gamma   90.00
#
_symmetry.space_group_name_H-M   'P 1'
#
loop_
_entity.id
_entity.type
_entity.pdbx_description
1 polymer ?
#
loop_
_entity_poly.entity_id
_entity_poly.type
_entity_poly.pdbx_seq_one_letter_code
_entity_poly.pdbx_strand_id
1 'polypeptide(L)'
;MAFAGGRNVMRTLLIAILLLVLLPTLALFGFILSRDVFYVVDDYRYRLTVNFMVDGKPLSASGVVQEIIHKPPCILLEQTCGRVAIKGDAIPVPFPNGKVAFVLLQVVDGHRITNGEYASHALPTGAPTGKMSAPLHQEFEVSAVSLPNIVYFANTSDPYSMTIIDPENIDQTGGPGAKYLDATISATDEPVTRVISKYLPWVSTFKSRLDPAQTDFSRYVQMQNLAGYLRRDDL
;
A
#
# COMPACT_ATOMS: atom_id res chain seq x y z
N MET A 1 47.34 -47.44 32.35
CA MET A 1 46.44 -47.45 31.18
C MET A 1 45.12 -46.79 31.57
N ALA A 2 44.48 -46.11 30.62
CA ALA A 2 43.08 -45.66 30.64
C ALA A 2 42.71 -44.37 31.41
N PHE A 3 42.85 -43.22 30.73
CA PHE A 3 41.87 -42.10 30.77
C PHE A 3 41.92 -41.32 29.44
N ALA A 4 41.91 -42.03 28.31
CA ALA A 4 41.89 -41.41 26.97
C ALA A 4 40.49 -41.38 26.32
N GLY A 5 39.48 -42.05 26.92
CA GLY A 5 38.14 -42.22 26.31
C GLY A 5 37.13 -41.10 26.55
N GLY A 6 37.24 -40.35 27.65
CA GLY A 6 36.19 -39.39 28.07
C GLY A 6 36.07 -38.12 27.20
N ARG A 7 37.17 -37.70 26.57
CA ARG A 7 37.21 -36.45 25.78
C ARG A 7 36.48 -36.58 24.44
N ASN A 8 36.47 -37.78 23.86
CA ASN A 8 35.75 -38.08 22.63
C ASN A 8 34.24 -38.24 22.87
N VAL A 9 33.84 -38.89 23.97
CA VAL A 9 32.42 -39.05 24.33
C VAL A 9 31.75 -37.71 24.60
N MET A 10 32.39 -36.80 25.32
CA MET A 10 31.83 -35.46 25.60
C MET A 10 31.71 -34.59 24.35
N ARG A 11 32.65 -34.69 23.40
CA ARG A 11 32.55 -34.01 22.10
C ARG A 11 31.41 -34.56 21.25
N THR A 12 31.24 -35.87 21.20
CA THR A 12 30.12 -36.49 20.44
C THR A 12 28.77 -36.11 21.03
N LEU A 13 28.64 -36.08 22.35
CA LEU A 13 27.43 -35.62 23.04
C LEU A 13 27.14 -34.14 22.78
N LEU A 14 28.16 -33.27 22.84
CA LEU A 14 28.00 -31.85 22.52
C LEU A 14 27.57 -31.64 21.08
N ILE A 15 28.18 -32.33 20.11
CA ILE A 15 27.79 -32.25 18.70
C ILE A 15 26.35 -32.74 18.49
N ALA A 16 25.98 -33.86 19.12
CA ALA A 16 24.62 -34.38 19.04
C ALA A 16 23.58 -33.40 19.60
N ILE A 17 23.86 -32.79 20.76
CA ILE A 17 22.98 -31.78 21.38
C ILE A 17 22.90 -30.53 20.48
N LEU A 18 24.04 -30.08 19.94
CA LEU A 18 24.08 -28.91 19.06
C LEU A 18 23.26 -29.17 17.79
N LEU A 19 23.37 -30.34 17.17
CA LEU A 19 22.54 -30.73 16.03
C LEU A 19 21.06 -30.83 16.39
N LEU A 20 20.74 -31.37 17.57
CA LEU A 20 19.36 -31.56 18.04
C LEU A 20 18.66 -30.23 18.31
N VAL A 21 19.40 -29.15 18.61
CA VAL A 21 18.86 -27.79 18.74
C VAL A 21 18.93 -27.03 17.40
N LEU A 22 20.06 -27.09 16.70
CA LEU A 22 20.29 -26.30 15.49
C LEU A 22 19.34 -26.71 14.36
N LEU A 23 19.12 -28.02 14.14
CA LEU A 23 18.23 -28.50 13.09
C LEU A 23 16.79 -27.99 13.22
N PRO A 24 16.09 -28.13 14.38
CA PRO A 24 14.75 -27.58 14.51
C PRO A 24 14.72 -26.05 14.47
N THR A 25 15.75 -25.35 14.96
CA THR A 25 15.80 -23.88 14.82
C THR A 25 15.94 -23.44 13.37
N LEU A 26 16.79 -24.09 12.57
CA LEU A 26 16.93 -23.81 11.13
C LEU A 26 15.66 -24.21 10.36
N ALA A 27 15.03 -25.33 10.72
CA ALA A 27 13.76 -25.76 10.12
C ALA A 27 12.63 -24.77 10.43
N LEU A 28 12.53 -24.29 11.67
CA LEU A 28 11.59 -23.26 12.08
C LEU A 28 11.85 -21.94 11.37
N PHE A 29 13.12 -21.51 11.30
CA PHE A 29 13.51 -20.29 10.60
C PHE A 29 13.21 -20.38 9.09
N GLY A 30 13.52 -21.52 8.46
CA GLY A 30 13.18 -21.80 7.07
C GLY A 30 11.68 -21.84 6.83
N PHE A 31 10.90 -22.44 7.74
CA PHE A 31 9.43 -22.41 7.68
C PHE A 31 8.90 -20.98 7.78
N ILE A 32 9.38 -20.18 8.73
CA ILE A 32 8.96 -18.76 8.89
C ILE A 32 9.30 -17.95 7.64
N LEU A 33 10.51 -18.09 7.09
CA LEU A 33 10.92 -17.35 5.88
C LEU A 33 10.16 -17.79 4.62
N SER A 34 9.87 -19.08 4.49
CA SER A 34 9.15 -19.62 3.32
C SER A 34 7.66 -19.33 3.38
N ARG A 35 7.09 -19.19 4.58
CA ARG A 35 5.67 -18.89 4.82
C ARG A 35 5.20 -17.64 4.07
N ASP A 36 5.99 -16.58 4.03
CA ASP A 36 5.51 -15.34 3.42
C ASP A 36 5.51 -15.38 1.88
N VAL A 37 6.27 -16.31 1.29
CA VAL A 37 6.37 -16.53 -0.16
C VAL A 37 5.32 -17.51 -0.66
N PHE A 38 5.08 -18.61 0.05
CA PHE A 38 4.20 -19.69 -0.45
C PHE A 38 2.70 -19.46 -0.18
N TYR A 39 2.33 -18.49 0.64
CA TYR A 39 0.95 -18.26 1.05
C TYR A 39 0.30 -17.04 0.37
N VAL A 40 0.67 -16.79 -0.89
CA VAL A 40 -0.06 -15.87 -1.78
C VAL A 40 -1.40 -16.50 -2.14
N VAL A 41 -2.48 -15.83 -1.75
CA VAL A 41 -3.86 -16.25 -2.05
C VAL A 41 -4.31 -15.66 -3.39
N ASP A 42 -3.92 -14.42 -3.64
CA ASP A 42 -4.30 -13.71 -4.84
C ASP A 42 -3.26 -12.67 -5.24
N ASP A 43 -3.17 -12.42 -6.54
CA ASP A 43 -2.33 -11.39 -7.14
C ASP A 43 -3.08 -10.85 -8.35
N TYR A 44 -3.54 -9.61 -8.26
CA TYR A 44 -4.31 -9.00 -9.33
C TYR A 44 -4.00 -7.51 -9.45
N ARG A 45 -4.37 -6.96 -10.60
CA ARG A 45 -4.27 -5.54 -10.87
C ARG A 45 -5.65 -4.96 -11.14
N TYR A 46 -5.83 -3.73 -10.72
CA TYR A 46 -7.02 -2.97 -11.01
C TYR A 46 -6.64 -1.57 -11.48
N ARG A 47 -7.42 -1.05 -12.43
CA ARG A 47 -7.40 0.36 -12.80
C ARG A 47 -8.39 1.08 -11.89
N LEU A 48 -7.93 2.09 -11.18
CA LEU A 48 -8.78 3.09 -10.53
C LEU A 48 -8.92 4.29 -11.47
N THR A 49 -10.16 4.70 -11.71
CA THR A 49 -10.53 5.88 -12.50
C THR A 49 -11.31 6.82 -11.61
N VAL A 50 -10.93 8.09 -11.60
CA VAL A 50 -11.62 9.16 -10.87
C VAL A 50 -12.15 10.19 -11.86
N ASN A 51 -13.40 10.59 -11.67
CA ASN A 51 -14.11 11.45 -12.60
C ASN A 51 -14.50 12.77 -11.93
N PHE A 52 -14.23 13.85 -12.65
CA PHE A 52 -14.52 15.22 -12.26
C PHE A 52 -15.23 15.94 -13.40
N MET A 53 -15.89 17.03 -13.07
CA MET A 53 -16.38 18.02 -14.02
C MET A 53 -15.72 19.34 -13.72
N VAL A 54 -15.11 20.00 -14.71
CA VAL A 54 -14.48 21.31 -14.57
C VAL A 54 -15.05 22.24 -15.63
N ASP A 55 -15.74 23.30 -15.21
CA ASP A 55 -16.38 24.27 -16.10
C ASP A 55 -17.31 23.60 -17.14
N GLY A 56 -18.04 22.57 -16.70
CA GLY A 56 -18.96 21.79 -17.53
C GLY A 56 -18.29 20.76 -18.46
N LYS A 57 -16.96 20.62 -18.42
CA LYS A 57 -16.23 19.62 -19.21
C LYS A 57 -15.79 18.44 -18.34
N PRO A 58 -15.92 17.19 -18.80
CA PRO A 58 -15.45 16.04 -18.05
C PRO A 58 -13.91 16.05 -17.98
N LEU A 59 -13.39 15.74 -16.80
CA LEU A 59 -11.97 15.50 -16.54
C LEU A 59 -11.86 14.15 -15.84
N SER A 60 -11.19 13.19 -16.47
CA SER A 60 -10.98 11.86 -15.91
C SER A 60 -9.49 11.58 -15.78
N ALA A 61 -9.09 10.93 -14.69
CA ALA A 61 -7.73 10.47 -14.46
C ALA A 61 -7.76 9.03 -13.97
N SER A 62 -6.78 8.23 -14.37
CA SER A 62 -6.72 6.83 -13.95
C SER A 62 -5.29 6.35 -13.71
N GLY A 63 -5.18 5.29 -12.92
CA GLY A 63 -3.93 4.58 -12.69
C GLY A 63 -4.17 3.13 -12.28
N VAL A 64 -3.18 2.30 -12.57
CA VAL A 64 -3.19 0.86 -12.32
C VAL A 64 -2.39 0.56 -11.07
N VAL A 65 -3.03 -0.15 -10.14
CA VAL A 65 -2.48 -0.63 -8.87
C VAL A 65 -2.48 -2.16 -8.89
N GLN A 66 -1.43 -2.77 -8.35
CA GLN A 66 -1.36 -4.21 -8.11
C GLN A 66 -1.50 -4.47 -6.62
N GLU A 67 -2.30 -5.49 -6.30
CA GLU A 67 -2.53 -5.95 -4.95
C GLU A 67 -2.19 -7.44 -4.85
N ILE A 68 -1.36 -7.79 -3.88
CA ILE A 68 -1.01 -9.18 -3.56
C ILE A 68 -1.47 -9.49 -2.14
N ILE A 69 -2.38 -10.46 -2.04
CA ILE A 69 -2.96 -10.91 -0.78
C ILE A 69 -2.20 -12.13 -0.31
N HIS A 70 -1.53 -12.01 0.84
CA HIS A 70 -0.92 -13.14 1.53
C HIS A 70 -1.79 -13.53 2.73
N LYS A 71 -2.09 -14.82 2.90
CA LYS A 71 -2.78 -15.37 4.09
C LYS A 71 -2.03 -16.59 4.63
N PRO A 72 -0.87 -16.40 5.26
CA PRO A 72 -0.21 -17.47 5.98
C PRO A 72 -1.01 -17.94 7.21
N PRO A 73 -0.78 -19.19 7.68
CA PRO A 73 -1.38 -19.66 8.92
C PRO A 73 -0.91 -18.80 10.09
N CYS A 74 -1.87 -18.42 10.93
CA CYS A 74 -1.64 -17.60 12.11
C CYS A 74 -0.84 -18.43 13.13
N ILE A 75 0.28 -17.88 13.60
CA ILE A 75 1.04 -18.48 14.71
C ILE A 75 0.40 -18.03 16.03
N LEU A 76 0.58 -18.82 17.10
CA LEU A 76 -0.15 -18.74 18.39
C LEU A 76 -0.18 -17.36 19.09
N LEU A 77 0.57 -16.36 18.61
CA LEU A 77 0.72 -15.02 19.20
C LEU A 77 0.53 -13.87 18.18
N GLU A 78 0.23 -14.17 16.91
CA GLU A 78 -0.05 -13.13 15.90
C GLU A 78 -1.53 -12.72 15.98
N GLN A 79 -1.81 -11.42 16.13
CA GLN A 79 -3.18 -10.91 16.11
C GLN A 79 -3.74 -10.77 14.69
N THR A 80 -2.87 -10.60 13.69
CA THR A 80 -3.22 -10.50 12.26
C THR A 80 -2.18 -11.24 11.44
N CYS A 81 -2.62 -12.18 10.63
CA CYS A 81 -1.77 -13.09 9.84
C CYS A 81 -1.84 -12.79 8.34
N GLY A 82 -2.92 -12.14 7.87
CA GLY A 82 -3.01 -11.67 6.50
C GLY A 82 -2.21 -10.39 6.29
N ARG A 83 -1.53 -10.28 5.14
CA ARG A 83 -0.91 -9.02 4.68
C ARG A 83 -1.32 -8.72 3.25
N VAL A 84 -1.52 -7.44 2.97
CA VAL A 84 -1.77 -6.93 1.63
C VAL A 84 -0.54 -6.15 1.20
N ALA A 85 0.14 -6.62 0.15
CA ALA A 85 1.23 -5.91 -0.49
C ALA A 85 0.65 -5.10 -1.67
N ILE A 86 1.01 -3.82 -1.74
CA ILE A 86 0.53 -2.92 -2.77
C ILE A 86 1.70 -2.46 -3.63
N LYS A 87 1.45 -2.35 -4.92
CA LYS A 87 2.39 -1.79 -5.87
C LYS A 87 1.67 -0.82 -6.79
N GLY A 88 2.10 0.43 -6.78
CA GLY A 88 1.47 1.49 -7.56
C GLY A 88 2.00 2.87 -7.22
N ASP A 89 1.55 3.83 -8.00
CA ASP A 89 1.78 5.26 -7.80
C ASP A 89 0.42 5.95 -7.64
N ALA A 90 0.38 7.01 -6.83
CA ALA A 90 -0.76 7.92 -6.76
C ALA A 90 -1.09 8.50 -8.14
N ILE A 91 -2.38 8.68 -8.41
CA ILE A 91 -2.89 9.09 -9.72
C ILE A 91 -2.84 10.61 -9.81
N PRO A 92 -2.03 11.20 -10.72
CA PRO A 92 -2.03 12.64 -10.93
C PRO A 92 -3.30 13.08 -11.67
N VAL A 93 -3.94 14.12 -11.17
CA VAL A 93 -5.13 14.78 -11.74
C VAL A 93 -4.73 16.19 -12.15
N PRO A 94 -4.29 16.40 -13.41
CA PRO A 94 -3.94 17.73 -13.90
C PRO A 94 -5.21 18.54 -14.21
N PHE A 95 -5.41 19.62 -13.47
CA PHE A 95 -6.52 20.54 -13.71
C PHE A 95 -6.16 21.56 -14.80
N PRO A 96 -7.16 22.09 -15.55
CA PRO A 96 -6.94 23.09 -16.59
C PRO A 96 -6.26 24.38 -16.11
N ASN A 97 -6.37 24.70 -14.82
CA ASN A 97 -5.72 25.86 -14.20
C ASN A 97 -4.21 25.66 -13.92
N GLY A 98 -3.64 24.53 -14.33
CA GLY A 98 -2.23 24.19 -14.17
C GLY A 98 -1.86 23.55 -12.83
N LYS A 99 -2.81 23.45 -11.88
CA LYS A 99 -2.60 22.71 -10.62
C LYS A 99 -2.75 21.21 -10.85
N VAL A 100 -2.08 20.41 -10.02
CA VAL A 100 -2.17 18.95 -10.06
C VAL A 100 -2.51 18.44 -8.67
N ALA A 101 -3.62 17.73 -8.54
CA ALA A 101 -3.92 16.94 -7.35
C ALA A 101 -3.47 15.48 -7.56
N PHE A 102 -3.39 14.72 -6.48
CA PHE A 102 -2.97 13.32 -6.51
C PHE A 102 -3.96 12.49 -5.72
N VAL A 103 -4.53 11.46 -6.35
CA VAL A 103 -5.35 10.47 -5.65
C VAL A 103 -4.42 9.39 -5.09
N LEU A 104 -4.44 9.21 -3.78
CA LEU A 104 -3.57 8.26 -3.09
C LEU A 104 -3.94 6.81 -3.42
N LEU A 105 -3.10 5.87 -2.97
CA LEU A 105 -3.33 4.43 -3.16
C LEU A 105 -4.31 3.82 -2.14
N GLN A 106 -4.56 4.53 -1.04
CA GLN A 106 -5.39 4.07 0.07
C GLN A 106 -6.02 5.26 0.81
N VAL A 107 -7.00 4.96 1.65
CA VAL A 107 -7.56 5.93 2.60
C VAL A 107 -6.57 6.16 3.75
N VAL A 108 -6.43 7.43 4.14
CA VAL A 108 -5.61 7.94 5.24
C VAL A 108 -6.53 8.66 6.21
N ASP A 109 -6.85 8.04 7.33
CA ASP A 109 -7.59 8.66 8.44
C ASP A 109 -6.59 9.14 9.52
N GLY A 110 -6.67 10.41 9.92
CA GLY A 110 -5.81 10.99 10.95
C GLY A 110 -6.06 10.47 12.36
N HIS A 111 -7.18 9.78 12.61
CA HIS A 111 -7.55 9.27 13.94
C HIS A 111 -7.43 7.76 14.07
N ARG A 112 -7.17 7.07 12.97
CA ARG A 112 -7.05 5.62 12.92
C ARG A 112 -5.91 5.30 11.97
N ILE A 113 -4.96 4.51 12.43
CA ILE A 113 -4.20 3.65 11.50
C ILE A 113 -5.24 2.66 10.96
N THR A 114 -6.08 3.08 10.02
CA THR A 114 -6.97 2.18 9.31
C THR A 114 -6.06 1.31 8.46
N ASN A 115 -5.83 0.10 8.95
CA ASN A 115 -5.29 -0.95 8.12
C ASN A 115 -6.29 -1.20 6.98
N GLY A 116 -6.06 -0.57 5.83
CA GLY A 116 -6.43 -1.15 4.54
C GLY A 116 -7.85 -0.92 4.03
N GLU A 117 -8.37 0.31 4.07
CA GLU A 117 -9.43 0.67 3.11
C GLU A 117 -8.77 0.98 1.76
N TYR A 118 -8.98 0.08 0.81
CA TYR A 118 -8.49 0.17 -0.56
C TYR A 118 -9.68 0.27 -1.51
N ALA A 119 -9.50 0.95 -2.64
CA ALA A 119 -10.52 1.01 -3.67
C ALA A 119 -10.96 -0.40 -4.12
N SER A 120 -10.04 -1.38 -4.13
CA SER A 120 -10.28 -2.78 -4.50
C SER A 120 -11.40 -3.48 -3.72
N HIS A 121 -11.83 -2.96 -2.57
CA HIS A 121 -13.03 -3.44 -1.87
C HIS A 121 -14.31 -3.34 -2.69
N ALA A 122 -14.35 -2.52 -3.74
CA ALA A 122 -15.48 -2.49 -4.68
C ALA A 122 -15.49 -3.69 -5.67
N LEU A 123 -14.39 -4.45 -5.79
CA LEU A 123 -14.37 -5.65 -6.63
C LEU A 123 -15.07 -6.81 -5.93
N PRO A 124 -15.94 -7.57 -6.64
CA PRO A 124 -16.51 -8.79 -6.08
C PRO A 124 -15.41 -9.82 -5.80
N THR A 125 -15.52 -10.47 -4.65
CA THR A 125 -14.67 -11.60 -4.26
C THR A 125 -15.47 -12.89 -4.16
N GLY A 126 -14.88 -14.00 -4.59
CA GLY A 126 -15.47 -15.34 -4.47
C GLY A 126 -15.35 -15.91 -3.05
N ALA A 127 -16.47 -16.34 -2.46
CA ALA A 127 -16.46 -17.13 -1.24
C ALA A 127 -16.14 -18.61 -1.55
N PRO A 128 -15.45 -19.36 -0.66
CA PRO A 128 -14.90 -18.95 0.65
C PRO A 128 -13.45 -18.43 0.59
N THR A 129 -12.84 -18.41 -0.60
CA THR A 129 -11.40 -18.14 -0.77
C THR A 129 -11.05 -16.67 -0.53
N GLY A 130 -12.01 -15.77 -0.79
CA GLY A 130 -11.80 -14.32 -0.81
C GLY A 130 -10.91 -13.87 -1.96
N LYS A 131 -10.82 -14.68 -3.03
CA LYS A 131 -10.14 -14.29 -4.27
C LYS A 131 -11.01 -13.33 -5.06
N MET A 132 -10.39 -12.35 -5.70
CA MET A 132 -11.05 -11.46 -6.66
C MET A 132 -11.71 -12.31 -7.76
N SER A 133 -12.98 -12.01 -8.04
CA SER A 133 -13.80 -12.69 -9.04
C SER A 133 -14.41 -11.74 -10.06
N ALA A 134 -13.96 -10.49 -10.06
CA ALA A 134 -14.41 -9.46 -10.99
C ALA A 134 -14.01 -9.82 -12.43
N PRO A 135 -14.94 -9.76 -13.40
CA PRO A 135 -14.58 -9.87 -14.80
C PRO A 135 -13.61 -8.74 -15.20
N LEU A 136 -12.64 -9.07 -16.06
CA LEU A 136 -11.72 -8.07 -16.59
C LEU A 136 -12.49 -6.96 -17.30
N HIS A 137 -12.06 -5.71 -17.09
CA HIS A 137 -12.63 -4.49 -17.67
C HIS A 137 -14.08 -4.18 -17.29
N GLN A 138 -14.71 -4.97 -16.42
CA GLN A 138 -15.99 -4.58 -15.82
C GLN A 138 -15.75 -3.52 -14.75
N GLU A 139 -16.50 -2.43 -14.83
CA GLU A 139 -16.41 -1.33 -13.87
C GLU A 139 -17.30 -1.58 -12.65
N PHE A 140 -16.76 -1.24 -11.48
CA PHE A 140 -17.43 -1.27 -10.20
C PHE A 140 -17.26 0.11 -9.54
N GLU A 141 -18.36 0.64 -9.00
CA GLU A 141 -18.37 1.94 -8.34
C GLU A 141 -17.63 1.86 -6.99
N VAL A 142 -16.75 2.82 -6.74
CA VAL A 142 -16.03 2.95 -5.47
C VAL A 142 -16.86 3.80 -4.51
N SER A 143 -17.31 3.18 -3.43
CA SER A 143 -18.06 3.89 -2.39
C SER A 143 -17.21 4.97 -1.70
N ALA A 144 -17.86 5.99 -1.14
CA ALA A 144 -17.19 7.10 -0.45
C ALA A 144 -16.25 6.65 0.68
N VAL A 145 -16.54 5.54 1.38
CA VAL A 145 -15.70 5.04 2.48
C VAL A 145 -14.40 4.38 2.00
N SER A 146 -14.36 3.93 0.75
CA SER A 146 -13.20 3.29 0.12
C SER A 146 -12.51 4.20 -0.90
N LEU A 147 -12.98 5.44 -1.06
CA LEU A 147 -12.39 6.44 -1.93
C LEU A 147 -11.05 6.90 -1.35
N PRO A 148 -9.92 6.66 -2.02
CA PRO A 148 -8.63 7.13 -1.53
C PRO A 148 -8.60 8.65 -1.43
N ASN A 149 -7.86 9.18 -0.44
CA ASN A 149 -7.76 10.62 -0.26
C ASN A 149 -7.16 11.29 -1.49
N ILE A 150 -7.65 12.50 -1.77
CA ILE A 150 -7.08 13.40 -2.76
C ILE A 150 -6.16 14.35 -2.01
N VAL A 151 -4.93 14.52 -2.49
CA VAL A 151 -3.98 15.48 -1.90
C VAL A 151 -3.51 16.47 -2.94
N TYR A 152 -3.11 17.65 -2.48
CA TYR A 152 -2.50 18.68 -3.30
C TYR A 152 -1.24 19.19 -2.63
N PHE A 153 -0.26 19.56 -3.43
CA PHE A 153 0.98 20.17 -2.98
C PHE A 153 1.03 21.59 -3.52
N ALA A 154 1.02 22.58 -2.63
CA ALA A 154 1.17 23.98 -3.05
C ALA A 154 2.54 24.21 -3.71
N ASN A 155 3.56 23.45 -3.30
CA ASN A 155 4.87 23.38 -3.93
C ASN A 155 5.30 21.91 -4.10
N THR A 156 5.33 21.41 -5.33
CA THR A 156 5.67 20.01 -5.62
C THR A 156 7.11 19.61 -5.25
N SER A 157 7.99 20.59 -5.04
CA SER A 157 9.35 20.35 -4.54
C SER A 157 9.44 20.28 -3.01
N ASP A 158 8.36 20.64 -2.30
CA ASP A 158 8.28 20.65 -0.85
C ASP A 158 7.20 19.65 -0.35
N PRO A 159 7.60 18.51 0.24
CA PRO A 159 6.66 17.52 0.77
C PRO A 159 5.79 18.06 1.92
N TYR A 160 6.23 19.12 2.62
CA TYR A 160 5.49 19.73 3.73
C TYR A 160 4.37 20.67 3.26
N SER A 161 4.33 20.99 1.95
CA SER A 161 3.28 21.80 1.35
C SER A 161 1.99 21.02 1.03
N MET A 162 1.90 19.77 1.48
CA MET A 162 0.76 18.88 1.27
C MET A 162 -0.49 19.35 2.02
N THR A 163 -1.63 19.29 1.36
CA THR A 163 -2.96 19.42 1.94
C THR A 163 -3.86 18.29 1.44
N ILE A 164 -4.59 17.65 2.35
CA ILE A 164 -5.68 16.73 1.98
C ILE A 164 -6.87 17.56 1.51
N ILE A 165 -7.48 17.14 0.41
CA ILE A 165 -8.65 17.76 -0.18
C ILE A 165 -9.84 16.82 0.04
N ASP A 166 -10.91 17.39 0.58
CA ASP A 166 -12.22 16.75 0.55
C ASP A 166 -12.76 16.78 -0.89
N PRO A 167 -13.22 15.65 -1.46
CA PRO A 167 -13.83 15.62 -2.80
C PRO A 167 -14.93 16.67 -3.02
N GLU A 168 -15.70 17.01 -1.99
CA GLU A 168 -16.75 18.05 -2.07
C GLU A 168 -16.18 19.47 -2.23
N ASN A 169 -14.93 19.68 -1.82
CA ASN A 169 -14.19 20.95 -1.87
C ASN A 169 -13.09 20.95 -2.95
N ILE A 170 -13.24 20.14 -3.99
CA ILE A 170 -12.25 20.06 -5.08
C ILE A 170 -12.11 21.38 -5.84
N ASP A 171 -13.12 22.25 -5.78
CA ASP A 171 -13.13 23.60 -6.35
C ASP A 171 -12.01 24.50 -5.82
N GLN A 172 -11.57 24.29 -4.57
CA GLN A 172 -10.42 24.98 -3.98
C GLN A 172 -9.11 24.73 -4.75
N THR A 173 -9.01 23.57 -5.41
CA THR A 173 -7.85 23.17 -6.21
C THR A 173 -8.11 23.25 -7.70
N GLY A 174 -9.23 22.71 -8.19
CA GLY A 174 -9.58 22.69 -9.60
C GLY A 174 -10.15 24.00 -10.15
N GLY A 175 -10.49 24.95 -9.28
CA GLY A 175 -11.17 26.21 -9.63
C GLY A 175 -12.69 26.15 -9.41
N PRO A 176 -13.41 27.29 -9.44
CA PRO A 176 -14.81 27.39 -9.01
C PRO A 176 -15.80 26.46 -9.74
N GLY A 177 -15.48 26.01 -10.95
CA GLY A 177 -16.30 25.08 -11.71
C GLY A 177 -15.95 23.61 -11.53
N ALA A 178 -14.96 23.27 -10.70
CA ALA A 178 -14.52 21.89 -10.48
C ALA A 178 -15.43 21.17 -9.47
N LYS A 179 -15.86 19.96 -9.81
CA LYS A 179 -16.69 19.09 -8.98
C LYS A 179 -16.25 17.65 -9.13
N TYR A 180 -16.17 16.92 -8.02
CA TYR A 180 -16.04 15.48 -8.04
C TYR A 180 -17.37 14.85 -8.48
N LEU A 181 -17.31 13.80 -9.29
CA LEU A 181 -18.48 13.07 -9.75
C LEU A 181 -18.53 11.70 -9.07
N ASP A 182 -17.57 10.85 -9.41
CA ASP A 182 -17.51 9.46 -8.97
C ASP A 182 -16.10 8.89 -9.15
N ALA A 183 -15.93 7.65 -8.68
CA ALA A 183 -14.75 6.85 -8.92
C ALA A 183 -15.18 5.42 -9.23
N THR A 184 -14.48 4.80 -10.19
CA THR A 184 -14.72 3.42 -10.59
C THR A 184 -13.41 2.63 -10.56
N ILE A 185 -13.53 1.33 -10.39
CA ILE A 185 -12.42 0.40 -10.58
C ILE A 185 -12.79 -0.70 -11.54
N SER A 186 -11.79 -1.24 -12.23
CA SER A 186 -11.92 -2.44 -13.04
C SER A 186 -10.68 -3.33 -12.93
N ALA A 187 -10.88 -4.64 -12.87
CA ALA A 187 -9.78 -5.59 -12.97
C ALA A 187 -9.12 -5.47 -14.37
N THR A 188 -7.79 -5.53 -14.44
CA THR A 188 -7.05 -5.30 -15.67
C THR A 188 -5.74 -6.08 -15.70
N ASP A 189 -5.21 -6.36 -16.90
CA ASP A 189 -3.87 -6.94 -17.11
C ASP A 189 -2.80 -5.88 -17.42
N GLU A 190 -3.20 -4.61 -17.49
CA GLU A 190 -2.31 -3.50 -17.80
C GLU A 190 -1.14 -3.38 -16.79
N PRO A 191 -0.02 -2.79 -17.22
CA PRO A 191 1.11 -2.59 -16.34
C PRO A 191 0.78 -1.60 -15.22
N VAL A 192 1.35 -1.84 -14.03
CA VAL A 192 1.27 -0.94 -12.89
C VAL A 192 1.76 0.46 -13.27
N THR A 193 1.01 1.48 -12.86
CA THR A 193 1.32 2.87 -13.16
C THR A 193 2.54 3.35 -12.36
N ARG A 194 3.52 3.95 -13.06
CA ARG A 194 4.77 4.49 -12.50
C ARG A 194 5.07 5.87 -13.07
N VAL A 195 4.46 6.91 -12.50
CA VAL A 195 4.51 8.28 -13.02
C VAL A 195 4.80 9.34 -11.96
N ILE A 196 4.66 9.04 -10.67
CA ILE A 196 4.64 10.07 -9.61
C ILE A 196 5.96 10.83 -9.51
N SER A 197 7.09 10.17 -9.78
CA SER A 197 8.41 10.80 -9.74
C SER A 197 8.61 11.91 -10.77
N LYS A 198 7.77 11.97 -11.82
CA LYS A 198 7.76 13.09 -12.78
C LYS A 198 7.20 14.37 -12.16
N TYR A 199 6.32 14.23 -11.17
CA TYR A 199 5.63 15.33 -10.50
C TYR A 199 6.26 15.69 -9.16
N LEU A 200 6.68 14.67 -8.40
CA LEU A 200 7.22 14.78 -7.05
C LEU A 200 8.62 14.15 -7.00
N PRO A 201 9.69 14.91 -7.29
CA PRO A 201 11.06 14.38 -7.42
C PRO A 201 11.60 13.74 -6.14
N TRP A 202 11.09 14.17 -4.99
CA TRP A 202 11.53 13.71 -3.68
C TRP A 202 10.94 12.34 -3.28
N VAL A 203 9.88 11.84 -3.93
CA VAL A 203 9.16 10.62 -3.48
C VAL A 203 10.07 9.41 -3.28
N SER A 204 11.08 9.21 -4.13
CA SER A 204 11.99 8.06 -4.04
C SER A 204 13.12 8.24 -3.03
N THR A 205 13.40 9.47 -2.60
CA THR A 205 14.52 9.82 -1.71
C THR A 205 14.07 10.30 -0.35
N PHE A 206 12.76 10.54 -0.18
CA PHE A 206 12.16 11.02 1.05
C PHE A 206 12.27 9.94 2.13
N LYS A 207 13.28 10.12 2.98
CA LYS A 207 13.38 9.44 4.26
C LYS A 207 12.53 10.25 5.22
N SER A 208 11.57 9.60 5.89
CA SER A 208 10.69 10.20 6.90
C SER A 208 11.46 10.68 8.14
N ARG A 209 12.39 11.62 7.96
CA ARG A 209 12.98 12.43 9.01
C ARG A 209 12.13 13.68 9.12
N LEU A 210 10.91 13.51 9.64
CA LEU A 210 10.07 14.64 9.99
C LEU A 210 10.76 15.36 11.14
N ASP A 211 10.95 16.67 10.99
CA ASP A 211 11.34 17.52 12.10
C ASP A 211 10.08 17.76 12.96
N PRO A 212 10.02 17.22 14.19
CA PRO A 212 8.86 17.41 15.06
C PRO A 212 8.58 18.89 15.35
N ALA A 213 9.59 19.78 15.20
CA ALA A 213 9.42 21.22 15.36
C ALA A 213 8.68 21.89 14.21
N GLN A 214 8.55 21.23 13.05
CA GLN A 214 7.92 21.79 11.84
C GLN A 214 6.55 21.19 11.51
N THR A 215 6.10 20.17 12.27
CA THR A 215 4.84 19.46 12.01
C THR A 215 3.97 19.37 13.26
N ASP A 216 2.73 19.84 13.18
CA ASP A 216 1.66 19.47 14.13
C ASP A 216 1.55 17.93 14.20
N PHE A 217 1.27 17.39 15.38
CA PHE A 217 1.03 15.98 15.66
C PHE A 217 0.06 15.31 14.65
N SER A 218 -1.00 16.00 14.24
CA SER A 218 -1.96 15.48 13.25
C SER A 218 -1.32 15.29 11.86
N ARG A 219 -0.51 16.27 11.43
CA ARG A 219 0.29 16.21 10.19
C ARG A 219 1.42 15.21 10.30
N TYR A 220 2.02 15.06 11.48
CA TYR A 220 3.13 14.14 11.71
C TYR A 220 2.75 12.70 11.33
N VAL A 221 1.58 12.21 11.75
CA VAL A 221 1.10 10.86 11.43
C VAL A 221 0.90 10.68 9.91
N GLN A 222 0.29 11.66 9.25
CA GLN A 222 0.06 11.61 7.80
C GLN A 222 1.38 11.67 7.02
N MET A 223 2.33 12.47 7.50
CA MET A 223 3.62 12.64 6.86
C MET A 223 4.58 11.47 7.10
N GLN A 224 4.38 10.68 8.16
CA GLN A 224 5.27 9.58 8.53
C GLN A 224 5.37 8.53 7.41
N ASN A 225 4.25 8.31 6.71
CA ASN A 225 4.14 7.34 5.62
C ASN A 225 3.74 8.00 4.28
N LEU A 226 3.87 9.31 4.13
CA LEU A 226 3.44 10.03 2.92
C LEU A 226 4.03 9.46 1.63
N ALA A 227 5.33 9.17 1.62
CA ALA A 227 5.98 8.54 0.47
C ALA A 227 5.35 7.17 0.16
N GLY A 228 4.99 6.40 1.19
CA GLY A 228 4.28 5.13 1.05
C GLY A 228 2.85 5.30 0.53
N TYR A 229 2.13 6.38 0.87
CA TYR A 229 0.80 6.62 0.31
C TYR A 229 0.84 7.08 -1.15
N LEU A 230 1.90 7.77 -1.55
CA LEU A 230 2.14 8.25 -2.91
C LEU A 230 2.72 7.17 -3.83
N ARG A 231 3.51 6.25 -3.27
CA ARG A 231 4.18 5.19 -4.00
C ARG A 231 4.45 4.00 -3.11
N ARG A 232 3.96 2.83 -3.54
CA ARG A 232 4.31 1.54 -2.92
C ARG A 232 5.02 0.63 -3.90
N ASP A 233 5.95 -0.14 -3.36
CA ASP A 233 6.67 -1.20 -4.03
C ASP A 233 7.00 -2.27 -2.99
N ASP A 234 5.95 -2.81 -2.37
CA ASP A 234 6.09 -3.77 -1.25
C ASP A 234 6.50 -5.18 -1.72
N LEU A 235 6.88 -5.32 -3.00
CA LEU A 235 7.24 -6.58 -3.65
C LEU A 235 8.75 -6.83 -3.59
#